data_AF-A0A157SNX3-F1
#
_entry.id   AF-A0A157SNX3-F1
#
_cell.length_a   1.000
_cell.length_b   1.000
_cell.length_c   1.000
_cell.angle_alpha   90.00
_cell.angle_beta   90.00
_cell.angle_gamma   90.00
#
_symmetry.space_group_name_H-M   'P 1'
#
loop_
_entity.id
_entity.type
_entity.pdbx_description
1 polymer ?
#
loop_
_entity_poly.entity_id
_entity_poly.type
_entity_poly.pdbx_seq_one_letter_code
_entity_poly.pdbx_strand_id
1 'polypeptide(L)'
;MATTKLPVYPADHPVALALRAICSAVTSGRELIDALVETATSAGVKPFSDEFDLVAAMAGLPYSRAWDAYLDRETWALAESRPLAHVH
;
A
#
# COMPACT_ATOMS: atom_id res chain seq x y z
N MET A 1 14.33 0.37 -10.27
CA MET A 1 15.00 -0.91 -10.58
C MET A 1 14.07 -1.70 -11.49
N ALA A 2 14.56 -2.27 -12.59
CA ALA A 2 13.73 -3.08 -13.48
C ALA A 2 13.40 -4.42 -12.80
N THR A 3 12.16 -4.58 -12.36
CA THR A 3 11.67 -5.82 -11.74
C THR A 3 11.59 -6.90 -12.81
N THR A 4 12.47 -7.90 -12.75
CA THR A 4 12.38 -9.08 -13.61
C THR A 4 11.05 -9.77 -13.38
N LYS A 5 10.21 -9.86 -14.42
CA LYS A 5 8.93 -10.57 -14.32
C LYS A 5 9.19 -12.05 -14.07
N LEU A 6 8.57 -12.60 -13.03
CA LEU A 6 8.58 -14.03 -12.76
C LEU A 6 7.43 -14.72 -13.53
N PRO A 7 7.62 -15.95 -14.03
CA PRO A 7 6.55 -16.71 -14.67
C PRO A 7 5.45 -17.12 -13.68
N VAL A 8 5.81 -17.33 -12.40
CA VAL A 8 4.89 -17.57 -11.29
C VAL A 8 5.44 -16.84 -10.07
N TYR A 9 4.59 -16.05 -9.40
CA TYR A 9 4.95 -15.36 -8.18
C TYR A 9 4.58 -16.21 -6.95
N PRO A 10 5.51 -16.40 -5.98
CA PRO A 10 5.19 -16.92 -4.66
C PRO A 10 4.08 -16.12 -3.97
N ALA A 11 3.31 -16.76 -3.08
CA ALA A 11 2.16 -16.13 -2.42
C ALA A 11 2.54 -14.95 -1.50
N ASP A 12 3.76 -14.99 -0.95
CA ASP A 12 4.40 -13.96 -0.13
C ASP A 12 5.16 -12.91 -0.95
N HIS A 13 5.27 -13.09 -2.27
CA HIS A 13 5.96 -12.13 -3.12
C HIS A 13 5.18 -10.79 -3.19
N PRO A 14 5.83 -9.62 -3.13
CA PRO A 14 5.15 -8.32 -3.05
C PRO A 14 4.12 -8.06 -4.15
N VAL A 15 4.42 -8.49 -5.39
CA VAL A 15 3.47 -8.41 -6.53
C VAL A 15 2.20 -9.24 -6.27
N ALA A 16 2.33 -10.45 -5.74
CA ALA A 16 1.18 -11.32 -5.46
C ALA A 16 0.32 -10.73 -4.33
N LEU A 17 0.96 -10.21 -3.28
CA LEU A 17 0.29 -9.54 -2.17
C LEU A 17 -0.45 -8.28 -2.64
N ALA A 18 0.19 -7.45 -3.46
CA ALA A 18 -0.42 -6.24 -4.03
C ALA A 18 -1.65 -6.56 -4.90
N LEU A 19 -1.55 -7.53 -5.80
CA LEU A 19 -2.67 -7.94 -6.66
C LEU A 19 -3.84 -8.51 -5.86
N ARG A 20 -3.54 -9.31 -4.82
CA ARG A 20 -4.57 -9.88 -3.94
C ARG A 20 -5.28 -8.79 -3.13
N ALA A 21 -4.52 -7.82 -2.61
CA ALA A 21 -5.10 -6.67 -1.90
C ALA A 21 -5.99 -5.82 -2.82
N ILE A 22 -5.54 -5.51 -4.05
CA ILE A 22 -6.34 -4.78 -5.05
C ILE A 22 -7.62 -5.55 -5.37
N CYS A 23 -7.52 -6.84 -5.66
CA CYS A 23 -8.69 -7.68 -5.94
C CYS A 23 -9.69 -7.66 -4.78
N SER A 24 -9.20 -7.79 -3.54
CA SER A 24 -10.05 -7.71 -2.35
C SER A 24 -10.71 -6.34 -2.20
N ALA A 25 -9.97 -5.25 -2.34
CA ALA A 25 -10.50 -3.88 -2.23
C ALA A 25 -11.61 -3.62 -3.26
N VAL A 26 -11.37 -3.98 -4.53
CA VAL A 26 -12.35 -3.81 -5.63
C VAL A 26 -13.60 -4.64 -5.41
N THR A 27 -13.48 -5.87 -4.90
CA THR A 27 -14.63 -6.79 -4.72
C THR A 27 -15.43 -6.54 -3.45
N SER A 28 -14.82 -5.92 -2.43
CA SER A 28 -15.47 -5.66 -1.13
C SER A 28 -15.82 -4.20 -0.88
N GLY A 29 -15.35 -3.27 -1.73
CA GLY A 29 -15.53 -1.84 -1.53
C GLY A 29 -14.76 -1.27 -0.32
N ARG A 30 -13.76 -2.01 0.18
CA ARG A 30 -12.89 -1.56 1.28
C ARG A 30 -11.76 -0.68 0.77
N GLU A 31 -11.23 0.17 1.64
CA GLU A 31 -10.06 0.97 1.35
C GLU A 31 -8.86 0.07 0.97
N LEU A 32 -8.11 0.48 -0.05
CA LEU A 32 -6.99 -0.32 -0.56
C LEU A 32 -5.91 -0.52 0.51
N ILE A 33 -5.70 0.47 1.37
CA ILE A 33 -4.72 0.36 2.46
C ILE A 33 -5.12 -0.70 3.50
N ASP A 34 -6.40 -0.83 3.82
CA ASP A 34 -6.89 -1.83 4.77
C ASP A 34 -6.72 -3.24 4.19
N ALA A 35 -7.04 -3.41 2.90
CA ALA A 35 -6.84 -4.66 2.19
C ALA A 35 -5.35 -5.05 2.11
N LEU A 36 -4.45 -4.06 1.95
CA LEU A 36 -3.00 -4.27 1.97
C LEU A 36 -2.52 -4.71 3.35
N VAL A 37 -2.95 -4.04 4.42
CA VAL A 37 -2.60 -4.39 5.80
C VAL A 37 -3.04 -5.82 6.12
N GLU A 38 -4.29 -6.17 5.79
CA GLU A 38 -4.82 -7.51 6.01
C GLU A 38 -4.03 -8.57 5.22
N THR A 39 -3.80 -8.32 3.93
CA THR A 39 -3.11 -9.26 3.04
C THR A 39 -1.65 -9.46 3.46
N ALA A 40 -0.92 -8.39 3.75
CA ALA A 40 0.46 -8.43 4.22
C ALA A 40 0.59 -9.16 5.57
N THR A 41 -0.27 -8.82 6.53
CA THR A 41 -0.25 -9.44 7.86
C THR A 41 -0.50 -10.95 7.76
N SER A 42 -1.43 -11.38 6.90
CA SER A 42 -1.71 -12.80 6.69
C SER A 42 -0.53 -13.58 6.08
N ALA A 43 0.40 -12.88 5.41
CA ALA A 43 1.62 -13.43 4.85
C ALA A 43 2.83 -13.28 5.80
N GLY A 44 2.62 -12.79 7.02
CA GLY A 44 3.69 -12.57 8.00
C GLY A 44 4.47 -11.26 7.80
N VAL A 45 4.07 -10.42 6.84
CA VAL A 45 4.70 -9.12 6.60
C VAL A 45 4.14 -8.11 7.61
N LYS A 46 5.02 -7.51 8.41
CA LYS A 46 4.64 -6.49 9.39
C LYS A 46 4.10 -5.24 8.67
N PRO A 47 2.91 -4.72 9.03
CA PRO A 47 2.41 -3.47 8.49
C PRO A 47 3.41 -2.32 8.64
N PHE A 48 3.56 -1.49 7.61
CA PHE A 48 4.44 -0.33 7.59
C PHE A 48 5.93 -0.66 7.87
N SER A 49 6.38 -1.84 7.42
CA SER A 49 7.80 -2.23 7.39
C SER A 49 8.42 -1.95 6.01
N ASP A 50 9.74 -2.12 5.87
CA ASP A 50 10.43 -2.01 4.57
C ASP A 50 9.83 -2.94 3.51
N GLU A 51 9.44 -4.13 3.93
CA GLU A 51 8.82 -5.11 3.06
C GLU A 51 7.39 -4.70 2.67
N PHE A 52 6.62 -4.14 3.61
CA PHE A 52 5.28 -3.61 3.34
C PHE A 52 5.30 -2.47 2.33
N ASP A 53 6.29 -1.57 2.42
CA ASP A 53 6.44 -0.45 1.48
C ASP A 53 6.59 -0.94 0.03
N LEU A 54 7.28 -2.06 -0.18
CA LEU A 54 7.39 -2.68 -1.51
C LEU A 54 6.03 -3.16 -2.02
N VAL A 55 5.20 -3.75 -1.16
CA VAL A 55 3.83 -4.18 -1.50
C VAL A 55 2.96 -2.97 -1.85
N ALA A 56 3.00 -1.93 -1.01
CA ALA A 56 2.23 -0.70 -1.20
C ALA A 56 2.63 0.02 -2.51
N ALA A 57 3.93 0.14 -2.78
CA ALA A 57 4.44 0.71 -4.02
C ALA A 57 3.98 -0.08 -5.26
N MET A 58 3.96 -1.42 -5.19
CA MET A 58 3.45 -2.28 -6.27
C MET A 58 1.94 -2.11 -6.48
N ALA A 59 1.20 -1.77 -5.43
CA ALA A 59 -0.23 -1.47 -5.51
C ALA A 59 -0.54 -0.04 -6.01
N GLY A 60 0.48 0.76 -6.32
CA GLY A 60 0.31 2.16 -6.73
C GLY A 60 0.02 3.11 -5.57
N LEU A 61 0.22 2.66 -4.32
CA LEU A 61 0.19 3.48 -3.12
C LEU A 61 1.62 3.67 -2.61
N PRO A 62 2.43 4.56 -3.23
CA PRO A 62 3.77 4.87 -2.73
C PRO A 62 3.64 5.54 -1.36
N TYR A 63 3.72 4.71 -0.32
CA TYR A 63 3.69 5.14 1.07
C TYR A 63 5.07 5.63 1.48
N SER A 64 5.14 6.69 2.28
CA SER A 64 6.39 7.25 2.76
C SER A 64 6.40 7.30 4.28
N ARG A 65 7.15 6.38 4.90
CA ARG A 65 7.30 6.27 6.35
C ARG A 65 7.83 7.54 7.02
N ALA A 66 8.60 8.35 6.29
CA ALA A 66 9.06 9.63 6.80
C ALA A 66 7.88 10.54 7.18
N TRP A 67 6.77 10.47 6.44
CA TRP A 67 5.60 11.29 6.72
C TRP A 67 4.80 10.81 7.94
N ASP A 68 4.71 9.49 8.18
CA ASP A 68 4.03 8.95 9.36
C ASP A 68 4.73 9.32 10.68
N ALA A 69 6.01 9.70 10.64
CA ALA A 69 6.70 10.27 11.81
C ALA A 69 6.26 11.71 12.12
N TYR A 70 5.68 12.43 11.16
CA TYR A 70 5.32 13.83 11.28
C TYR A 70 3.81 14.11 11.22
N LEU A 71 3.03 13.22 10.60
CA LEU A 71 1.59 13.37 10.38
C LEU A 71 0.87 12.08 10.76
N ASP A 72 -0.21 12.22 11.53
CA ASP A 72 -1.15 11.11 11.71
C ASP A 72 -1.95 10.85 10.41
N ARG A 73 -2.55 9.66 10.35
CA ARG A 73 -3.32 9.17 9.20
C ARG A 73 -4.51 10.05 8.86
N GLU A 74 -5.19 10.61 9.86
CA GLU A 74 -6.35 11.48 9.65
C GLU A 74 -5.93 12.78 8.97
N THR A 75 -4.83 13.37 9.43
CA THR A 75 -4.23 14.58 8.87
C THR A 75 -3.77 14.35 7.44
N TRP A 76 -3.17 13.19 7.16
CA TRP A 76 -2.76 12.83 5.81
C TRP A 76 -3.95 12.64 4.86
N ALA A 77 -5.00 11.93 5.28
CA ALA A 77 -6.23 11.75 4.50
C ALA A 77 -6.92 13.10 4.21
N LEU A 78 -6.91 14.02 5.18
CA LEU A 78 -7.41 15.39 4.98
C LEU A 78 -6.61 16.14 3.91
N ALA A 79 -5.28 16.02 3.92
CA ALA A 79 -4.41 16.64 2.93
C ALA A 79 -4.65 16.07 1.51
N GLU A 80 -4.77 14.74 1.38
CA GLU A 80 -5.08 14.09 0.10
C GLU A 80 -6.45 14.47 -0.45
N SER A 81 -7.45 14.70 0.41
CA SER A 81 -8.77 15.17 -0.02
C SER A 81 -8.75 16.60 -0.57
N ARG A 82 -7.65 17.35 -0.38
CA ARG A 82 -7.50 18.76 -0.77
C ARG A 82 -6.18 19.04 -1.51
N PRO A 83 -5.93 18.39 -2.65
CA PRO A 83 -4.63 18.43 -3.33
C PRO A 83 -4.21 19.81 -3.84
N LEU A 84 -5.13 20.79 -3.89
CA LEU A 84 -4.88 22.16 -4.36
C LEU A 84 -5.13 23.24 -3.29
N ALA A 85 -5.30 22.89 -2.01
CA ALA A 85 -5.60 23.86 -0.96
C ALA A 85 -4.52 24.94 -0.74
N HIS A 86 -3.34 24.77 -1.33
CA HIS A 86 -2.21 25.70 -1.21
C HIS A 86 -1.89 26.44 -2.52
N VAL A 87 -2.68 26.25 -3.58
CA VAL A 87 -2.47 26.93 -4.87
C VAL A 87 -3.27 28.24 -4.85
N HIS A 88 -2.57 29.34 -4.59
CA HIS A 88 -3.06 30.72 -4.72
C HIS A 88 -2.26 31.46 -5.79
#